data_AF-A0A964KJ78-F1
#
_entry.id   AF-A0A964KJ78-F1
#
_cell.length_a   1.000
_cell.length_b   1.000
_cell.length_c   1.000
_cell.angle_alpha   90.00
_cell.angle_beta   90.00
_cell.angle_gamma   90.00
#
_symmetry.space_group_name_H-M   'P 1'
#
loop_
_entity.id
_entity.type
_entity.pdbx_description
1 polymer ?
#
loop_
_entity_poly.entity_id
_entity_poly.type
_entity_poly.pdbx_seq_one_letter_code
_entity_poly.pdbx_strand_id
1 'polypeptide(L)'
;MTHVPYKGSGPAVVGLIAGDVQFAVQSAEAVKEHLRGGWVRALATLESNRLEGLPAVPTLAQSGLANLNVVNWYGVFLPAKTPHAIIDAWERELLALPKDDGFA
;
A
#
# COMPACT_ATOMS: atom_id res chain seq x y z
N MET A 1 18.10 -14.67 6.71
CA MET A 1 16.97 -14.33 5.82
C MET A 1 17.53 -13.89 4.48
N THR A 2 16.89 -14.26 3.37
CA THR A 2 17.29 -13.90 2.02
C THR A 2 16.14 -13.18 1.34
N HIS A 3 16.39 -11.98 0.81
CA HIS A 3 15.37 -11.27 0.02
C HIS A 3 15.24 -11.94 -1.35
N VAL A 4 14.02 -12.33 -1.72
CA VAL A 4 13.68 -12.89 -3.03
C VAL A 4 12.86 -11.85 -3.81
N PRO A 5 13.45 -11.20 -4.84
CA PRO A 5 12.74 -10.17 -5.59
C PRO A 5 11.74 -10.77 -6.58
N TYR A 6 10.57 -10.14 -6.68
CA TYR A 6 9.54 -10.46 -7.66
C TYR A 6 9.30 -9.26 -8.59
N LYS A 7 8.76 -9.51 -9.79
CA LYS A 7 8.44 -8.46 -10.79
C LYS A 7 7.22 -7.60 -10.43
N GLY A 8 6.75 -7.66 -9.18
CA GLY A 8 5.57 -6.93 -8.69
C GLY A 8 4.77 -7.74 -7.67
N SER A 9 3.74 -7.11 -7.10
CA SER A 9 2.92 -7.70 -6.04
C SER A 9 2.15 -8.95 -6.49
N GLY A 10 1.59 -8.97 -7.70
CA GLY A 10 0.85 -10.13 -8.21
C GLY A 10 1.65 -11.44 -8.14
N PRO A 11 2.81 -11.53 -8.83
CA PRO A 11 3.69 -12.69 -8.73
C PRO A 11 4.17 -12.99 -7.30
N ALA A 12 4.44 -11.97 -6.48
CA ALA A 12 4.91 -12.14 -5.11
C ALA A 12 3.87 -12.79 -4.19
N VAL A 13 2.60 -12.38 -4.31
CA VAL A 13 1.49 -12.95 -3.53
C VAL A 13 1.22 -14.39 -3.94
N VAL A 14 1.28 -14.71 -5.23
CA VAL A 14 1.17 -16.10 -5.71
C VAL A 14 2.30 -16.96 -5.14
N GLY A 15 3.54 -16.50 -5.18
CA GLY A 15 4.68 -17.22 -4.59
C GLY A 15 4.55 -17.43 -3.08
N LEU A 16 4.00 -16.44 -2.36
CA LEU A 16 3.69 -16.58 -0.93
C LEU A 16 2.64 -17.66 -0.68
N ILE A 17 1.54 -17.67 -1.44
CA ILE A 17 0.47 -18.67 -1.31
C ILE A 17 0.96 -20.07 -1.67
N ALA A 18 1.82 -20.18 -2.68
CA ALA A 18 2.44 -21.44 -3.09
C ALA A 18 3.49 -21.96 -2.07
N GLY A 19 3.99 -21.10 -1.19
CA GLY A 19 5.00 -21.44 -0.18
C GLY A 19 6.44 -21.26 -0.66
N ASP A 20 6.68 -20.62 -1.80
CA ASP A 20 8.01 -20.30 -2.32
C ASP A 20 8.78 -19.34 -1.41
N VAL A 21 8.03 -18.48 -0.68
CA VAL A 21 8.56 -17.58 0.34
C VAL A 21 7.72 -17.67 1.60
N GLN A 22 8.35 -17.51 2.77
CA GLN A 22 7.70 -17.65 4.08
C GLN A 22 6.88 -16.42 4.46
N PHE A 23 7.26 -15.24 3.96
CA PHE A 23 6.54 -13.99 4.16
C PHE A 23 6.88 -13.02 3.02
N ALA A 24 6.02 -12.02 2.83
CA ALA A 24 6.24 -10.94 1.88
C ALA A 24 5.80 -9.60 2.49
N VAL A 25 6.48 -8.51 2.10
CA VAL A 25 6.03 -7.14 2.38
C VAL A 25 5.17 -6.70 1.20
N GLN A 26 3.92 -6.35 1.46
CA GLN A 26 2.95 -5.99 0.43
C GLN A 26 2.09 -4.80 0.87
N SER A 27 1.51 -4.10 -0.10
CA SER A 27 0.47 -3.11 0.17
C SER A 27 -0.83 -3.81 0.60
N ALA A 28 -1.62 -3.17 1.46
CA ALA A 28 -2.86 -3.76 1.96
C ALA A 28 -3.87 -4.02 0.83
N GLU A 29 -3.87 -3.15 -0.19
CA GLU A 29 -4.74 -3.23 -1.36
C GLU A 29 -4.44 -4.49 -2.18
N ALA A 30 -3.16 -4.80 -2.40
CA ALA A 30 -2.73 -5.94 -3.20
C ALA A 30 -3.12 -7.30 -2.59
N VAL A 31 -3.31 -7.36 -1.26
CA VAL A 31 -3.63 -8.61 -0.54
C VAL A 31 -5.03 -8.63 0.08
N LYS A 32 -5.84 -7.58 -0.12
CA LYS A 32 -7.15 -7.41 0.54
C LYS A 32 -8.07 -8.62 0.40
N GLU A 33 -8.23 -9.12 -0.82
CA GLU A 33 -9.09 -10.28 -1.09
C GLU A 33 -8.48 -11.59 -0.58
N HIS A 34 -7.16 -11.73 -0.62
CA HIS A 34 -6.47 -12.90 -0.08
C HIS A 34 -6.52 -12.96 1.45
N LEU A 35 -6.48 -11.80 2.14
CA LEU A 35 -6.71 -11.69 3.58
C LEU A 35 -8.15 -12.09 3.93
N ARG A 36 -9.14 -11.57 3.20
CA ARG A 36 -10.57 -11.91 3.38
C ARG A 36 -10.83 -13.40 3.17
N GLY A 37 -10.21 -13.99 2.15
CA GLY A 37 -10.32 -15.41 1.85
C GLY A 37 -9.51 -16.34 2.78
N GLY A 38 -8.70 -15.79 3.70
CA GLY A 38 -7.89 -16.58 4.62
C GLY A 38 -6.67 -17.28 3.99
N TRP A 39 -6.33 -16.96 2.74
CA TRP A 39 -5.18 -17.53 2.03
C TRP A 39 -3.85 -17.02 2.55
N VAL A 40 -3.85 -15.79 3.08
CA VAL A 40 -2.70 -15.16 3.73
C VAL A 40 -3.15 -14.50 5.02
N ARG A 41 -2.20 -14.22 5.92
CA ARG A 41 -2.45 -13.53 7.18
C ARG A 41 -1.50 -12.35 7.34
N ALA A 42 -2.06 -11.19 7.68
CA ALA A 42 -1.27 -10.02 8.03
C ALA A 42 -0.60 -10.20 9.41
N LEU A 43 0.71 -9.97 9.46
CA LEU A 43 1.49 -10.10 10.70
C LEU A 43 1.69 -8.75 11.40
N ALA A 44 2.03 -7.72 10.63
CA ALA A 44 2.18 -6.36 11.09
C ALA A 44 2.05 -5.37 9.91
N THR A 45 1.74 -4.11 10.20
CA THR A 45 1.79 -2.99 9.23
C THR A 45 3.08 -2.19 9.42
N LEU A 46 3.56 -1.50 8.36
CA LEU A 46 4.81 -0.73 8.41
C LEU A 46 4.62 0.75 8.78
N GLU A 47 3.40 1.27 8.67
CA GLU A 47 3.10 2.64 9.07
C GLU A 47 3.08 2.76 10.60
N SER A 48 3.33 3.97 11.12
CA SER A 48 3.30 4.23 12.56
C SER A 48 1.95 3.93 13.22
N ASN A 49 0.85 4.10 12.47
CA ASN A 49 -0.52 3.88 12.94
C ASN A 49 -1.13 2.62 12.32
N ARG A 50 -2.15 2.07 13.00
CA ARG A 50 -2.89 0.93 12.46
C ARG A 50 -3.75 1.37 11.28
N LEU A 51 -3.81 0.53 10.26
CA LEU A 51 -4.71 0.73 9.13
C LEU A 51 -6.16 0.51 9.58
N GLU A 52 -7.07 1.41 9.20
CA GLU A 52 -8.49 1.33 9.56
C GLU A 52 -9.14 0.01 9.08
N GLY A 53 -8.71 -0.50 7.92
CA GLY A 53 -9.18 -1.78 7.39
C GLY A 53 -8.59 -3.02 8.08
N LEU A 54 -7.59 -2.87 8.96
CA LEU A 54 -6.91 -3.95 9.67
C LEU A 54 -6.63 -3.57 11.15
N PRO A 55 -7.66 -3.19 11.93
CA PRO A 55 -7.47 -2.61 13.26
C PRO A 55 -6.89 -3.60 14.28
N ALA A 56 -7.03 -4.91 14.04
CA ALA A 56 -6.47 -5.96 14.89
C ALA A 56 -4.96 -6.21 14.65
N VAL A 57 -4.43 -5.81 13.49
CA VAL A 57 -3.04 -6.04 13.11
C VAL A 57 -2.14 -4.98 13.78
N PRO A 58 -1.08 -5.35 14.51
CA PRO A 58 -0.17 -4.38 15.11
C PRO A 58 0.70 -3.69 14.07
N THR A 59 1.26 -2.54 14.42
CA THR A 59 2.34 -1.96 13.63
C THR A 59 3.68 -2.58 14.02
N LEU A 60 4.67 -2.52 13.12
CA LEU A 60 6.04 -2.92 13.46
C LEU A 60 6.63 -2.02 14.57
N ALA A 61 6.24 -0.75 14.62
CA ALA A 61 6.60 0.16 15.72
C ALA A 61 6.07 -0.34 17.07
N GLN A 62 4.82 -0.81 17.13
CA GLN A 62 4.23 -1.45 18.32
C GLN A 62 4.90 -2.79 18.67
N SER A 63 5.59 -3.41 17.72
CA SER A 63 6.25 -4.71 17.85
C SER A 63 7.75 -4.62 18.18
N GLY A 64 8.24 -3.42 18.54
CA GLY A 64 9.63 -3.20 18.97
C GLY A 64 10.53 -2.50 17.95
N LEU A 65 10.02 -2.16 16.76
CA LEU A 65 10.75 -1.41 15.72
C LEU A 65 10.32 0.06 15.71
N ALA A 66 10.52 0.77 16.83
CA ALA A 66 9.91 2.08 17.11
C ALA A 66 10.18 3.18 16.06
N ASN A 67 11.29 3.11 15.33
CA ASN A 67 11.67 4.12 14.32
C ASN A 67 11.18 3.77 12.90
N LEU A 68 10.45 2.67 12.75
CA LEU A 68 9.98 2.22 11.45
C LEU A 68 8.63 2.87 11.12
N ASN A 69 8.65 3.67 10.06
CA ASN A 69 7.46 4.26 9.46
C ASN A 69 7.63 4.26 7.94
N VAL A 70 7.01 3.30 7.27
CA VAL A 70 7.04 3.19 5.81
C VAL A 70 5.62 3.35 5.29
N VAL A 71 5.35 4.50 4.70
CA VAL A 71 4.06 4.86 4.11
C VAL A 71 4.15 4.69 2.60
N ASN A 72 3.21 3.96 2.03
CA ASN A 72 3.08 3.87 0.57
C ASN A 72 2.19 5.02 0.09
N TRP A 73 2.63 5.78 -0.91
CA TRP A 73 1.87 6.90 -1.46
C TRP A 73 1.91 6.88 -2.98
N TYR A 74 0.85 7.41 -3.57
CA TYR A 74 0.74 7.59 -5.01
C TYR A 74 0.64 9.08 -5.32
N GLY A 75 1.19 9.48 -6.45
CA GLY A 75 1.16 10.86 -6.91
C GLY A 75 1.04 10.92 -8.42
N VAL A 76 0.48 12.04 -8.91
CA VAL A 76 0.43 12.37 -10.32
C VAL A 76 1.53 13.38 -10.61
N PHE A 77 2.31 13.13 -11.65
CA PHE A 77 3.41 14.00 -12.07
C PHE A 77 3.14 14.51 -13.47
N LEU A 78 3.42 15.80 -13.69
CA LEU A 78 3.32 16.46 -14.98
C LEU A 78 4.74 16.76 -15.51
N PRO A 79 4.93 16.88 -16.84
CA PRO A 79 6.21 17.30 -17.39
C PRO A 79 6.74 18.58 -16.75
N ALA A 80 8.06 18.68 -16.54
CA ALA A 80 8.67 19.76 -15.76
C ALA A 80 8.38 21.19 -16.25
N LYS A 81 8.00 21.36 -17.52
CA LYS A 81 7.68 22.66 -18.13
C LYS A 81 6.18 22.86 -18.36
N THR A 82 5.33 22.10 -17.67
CA THR A 82 3.87 22.26 -17.76
C THR A 82 3.49 23.66 -17.27
N PRO A 83 2.71 24.44 -18.05
CA PRO A 83 2.29 25.78 -17.60
C PRO A 83 1.48 25.72 -16.30
N HIS A 84 1.68 26.70 -15.42
CA HIS A 84 1.00 26.77 -14.11
C HIS A 84 -0.51 26.63 -14.21
N ALA A 85 -1.15 27.28 -15.18
CA ALA A 85 -2.59 27.17 -15.36
C ALA A 85 -3.09 25.73 -15.59
N ILE A 86 -2.27 24.86 -16.19
CA ILE A 86 -2.58 23.43 -16.34
C ILE A 86 -2.34 22.68 -15.04
N ILE A 87 -1.27 22.99 -14.31
CA ILE A 87 -1.00 22.41 -12.99
C ILE A 87 -2.16 22.71 -12.03
N ASP A 88 -2.58 23.97 -11.96
CA ASP A 88 -3.68 24.42 -11.09
C ASP A 88 -5.01 23.76 -11.46
N ALA A 89 -5.24 23.53 -12.76
CA ALA A 89 -6.40 22.77 -13.22
C ALA A 89 -6.35 21.32 -12.75
N TRP A 90 -5.22 20.62 -12.96
CA TRP A 90 -5.05 19.24 -12.51
C TRP A 90 -5.17 19.10 -10.99
N GLU A 91 -4.52 19.98 -10.23
CA GLU A 91 -4.59 19.97 -8.76
C GLU A 91 -6.03 20.12 -8.29
N ARG A 92 -6.78 21.09 -8.83
CA ARG A 92 -8.17 21.32 -8.46
C ARG A 92 -9.03 20.08 -8.73
N GLU A 93 -8.92 19.47 -9.91
CA GLU A 93 -9.71 18.28 -10.25
C GLU A 93 -9.32 17.09 -9.37
N LEU A 94 -8.03 16.83 -9.17
CA LEU A 94 -7.56 15.73 -8.31
C LEU A 94 -8.02 15.86 -6.86
N LEU A 95 -8.05 17.07 -6.30
CA LEU A 95 -8.54 17.34 -4.95
C LEU A 95 -10.06 17.29 -4.83
N ALA A 96 -10.79 17.38 -5.96
CA ALA A 96 -12.23 17.25 -6.01
C ALA A 96 -12.67 15.77 -6.05
N LEU A 97 -11.89 14.88 -6.68
CA LEU A 97 -12.25 13.46 -6.88
C LEU A 97 -12.71 12.74 -5.60
N PRO A 98 -12.02 12.80 -4.45
CA PRO A 98 -12.45 12.08 -3.25
C PRO A 98 -13.79 12.58 -2.66
N LYS A 99 -14.28 13.73 -3.13
CA LYS A 99 -15.56 14.33 -2.70
C LYS A 99 -16.70 14.01 -3.67
N ASP A 100 -16.42 13.35 -4.79
CA ASP A 100 -17.40 12.91 -5.76
C ASP A 100 -17.98 11.56 -5.33
N ASP A 101 -19.29 11.48 -5.16
CA ASP A 101 -20.01 10.27 -4.76
C ASP A 101 -19.84 9.12 -5.77
N GLY A 102 -19.48 9.42 -7.03
CA GLY A 102 -19.19 8.41 -8.04
C GLY A 102 -17.77 7.83 -7.96
N PHE A 103 -16.89 8.40 -7.15
CA PHE A 103 -15.49 7.99 -7.01
C PHE A 103 -15.20 7.17 -5.74
N ALA A 104 -15.93 7.42 -4.65
CA ALA A 104 -15.79 6.72 -3.37
C ALA A 104 -16.46 5.33 -3.35
#